data_AF-A0A7Y2EU04-F1
#
_entry.id   AF-A0A7Y2EU04-F1
#
_cell.length_a   1.000
_cell.length_b   1.000
_cell.length_c   1.000
_cell.angle_alpha   90.00
_cell.angle_beta   90.00
_cell.angle_gamma   90.00
#
_symmetry.space_group_name_H-M   'P 1'
#
loop_
_entity.id
_entity.type
_entity.pdbx_description
1 polymer ?
#
loop_
_entity_poly.entity_id
_entity_poly.type
_entity_poly.pdbx_seq_one_letter_code
_entity_poly.pdbx_strand_id
1 'polypeptide(L)' 'MEPSQADENLDAVVDKLLHDQAFLMSREIRHKLEELNQLLIAGNNAKLKIEFEVVETDMPSGGTVSLLDARFYKEI' A
#
# COMPACT_ATOMS: atom_id res chain seq x y z
N MET A 1 32.19 10.43 -26.85
CA MET A 1 30.91 10.29 -27.57
C MET A 1 29.91 11.06 -26.75
N GLU A 2 29.37 12.16 -27.26
CA GLU A 2 28.32 12.89 -26.54
C GLU A 2 27.02 12.06 -26.60
N PRO A 3 26.26 11.98 -25.48
CA PRO A 3 24.99 11.26 -25.47
C PRO A 3 24.04 11.87 -26.50
N SER A 4 23.29 11.02 -27.18
CA SER A 4 22.35 11.49 -28.19
C SER A 4 21.17 12.19 -27.50
N GLN A 5 20.64 13.28 -28.08
CA GLN A 5 19.45 13.99 -27.56
C GLN A 5 18.21 13.07 -27.37
N ALA A 6 18.22 11.88 -27.97
CA ALA A 6 17.20 10.86 -27.79
C ALA A 6 17.33 10.15 -26.43
N ASP A 7 18.55 9.93 -25.93
CA ASP A 7 18.81 9.29 -24.65
C ASP A 7 18.42 10.22 -23.48
N GLU A 8 18.76 11.52 -23.57
CA GLU A 8 18.37 12.52 -22.55
C GLU A 8 16.84 12.68 -22.43
N ASN A 9 16.11 12.57 -23.55
CA ASN A 9 14.64 12.62 -23.53
C ASN A 9 14.03 11.36 -22.90
N LEU A 10 14.67 10.20 -23.08
CA LEU A 10 14.16 8.93 -22.56
C LEU A 10 14.35 8.85 -21.05
N ASP A 11 15.50 9.29 -20.55
CA ASP A 11 15.77 9.39 -19.11
C ASP A 11 14.78 10.35 -18.42
N ALA A 12 14.54 11.53 -19.00
CA ALA A 12 13.58 12.48 -18.46
C ALA A 12 12.13 11.94 -18.40
N VAL A 13 11.75 11.10 -19.38
CA VAL A 13 10.43 10.44 -19.39
C VAL A 13 10.36 9.36 -18.33
N VAL A 14 11.40 8.54 -18.16
CA VAL A 14 11.48 7.50 -17.12
C VAL A 14 11.42 8.13 -15.73
N ASP A 15 12.17 9.19 -15.48
CA ASP A 15 12.16 9.91 -14.20
C ASP A 15 10.77 10.47 -13.87
N LYS A 16 10.09 11.04 -14.87
CA LYS A 16 8.72 11.52 -14.71
C LYS A 16 7.75 10.38 -14.39
N LEU A 17 7.85 9.25 -15.09
CA LEU A 17 7.00 8.08 -14.84
C LEU A 17 7.23 7.48 -13.44
N LEU A 18 8.50 7.39 -13.00
CA LEU A 18 8.86 6.93 -11.65
C LEU A 18 8.32 7.89 -10.58
N HIS A 19 8.41 9.20 -10.81
CA HIS A 19 7.86 10.21 -9.91
C HIS A 19 6.33 10.11 -9.82
N ASP A 20 5.65 9.99 -10.97
CA ASP A 20 4.20 9.84 -11.04
C ASP A 20 3.75 8.54 -10.34
N GLN A 21 4.48 7.44 -10.53
CA GLN A 21 4.21 6.18 -9.83
C GLN A 21 4.37 6.33 -8.31
N ALA A 22 5.46 6.94 -7.85
CA ALA A 22 5.70 7.18 -6.42
C ALA A 22 4.61 8.08 -5.81
N PHE A 23 4.19 9.12 -6.53
CA PHE A 23 3.11 10.00 -6.11
C PHE A 23 1.78 9.23 -5.98
N LEU A 24 1.40 8.46 -7.01
CA LEU A 24 0.17 7.67 -6.99
C LEU A 24 0.18 6.65 -5.85
N MET A 25 1.31 5.95 -5.66
CA MET A 25 1.47 5.00 -4.57
C MET A 25 1.33 5.67 -3.19
N SER A 26 1.94 6.84 -3.00
CA SER A 26 1.83 7.59 -1.74
C SER A 26 0.39 8.02 -1.44
N ARG A 27 -0.37 8.39 -2.48
CA ARG A 27 -1.77 8.77 -2.37
C ARG A 27 -2.65 7.57 -2.03
N GLU A 28 -2.40 6.42 -2.65
CA GLU A 28 -3.13 5.18 -2.37
C GLU A 28 -2.86 4.68 -0.94
N ILE A 29 -1.59 4.71 -0.49
CA ILE A 29 -1.22 4.38 0.89
C ILE A 29 -1.97 5.29 1.87
N ARG A 30 -1.98 6.61 1.62
CA ARG A 30 -2.70 7.55 2.49
C ARG A 30 -4.19 7.23 2.55
N HIS A 31 -4.81 6.93 1.42
CA HIS A 31 -6.22 6.57 1.36
C HIS A 31 -6.53 5.28 2.16
N LYS A 32 -5.68 4.24 2.02
CA LYS A 32 -5.84 2.99 2.78
C LYS A 32 -5.63 3.18 4.29
N LEU A 33 -4.74 4.08 4.69
CA LEU A 33 -4.57 4.44 6.11
C LEU A 33 -5.80 5.15 6.67
N GLU A 34 -6.44 6.04 5.89
CA GLU A 34 -7.69 6.70 6.30
C GLU A 34 -8.84 5.70 6.48
N GLU A 35 -9.00 4.76 5.54
CA GLU A 35 -9.99 3.67 5.64
C GLU A 35 -9.75 2.81 6.89
N LEU A 36 -8.51 2.38 7.13
CA LEU A 36 -8.14 1.60 8.31
C LEU A 36 -8.43 2.36 9.61
N ASN A 37 -8.11 3.65 9.66
CA ASN A 37 -8.36 4.48 10.83
C ASN A 37 -9.86 4.58 11.14
N GLN A 38 -10.71 4.72 10.13
CA GLN A 38 -12.17 4.75 10.33
C GLN A 38 -12.69 3.43 10.91
N LEU A 39 -12.19 2.28 10.42
CA LEU A 39 -12.56 0.97 10.95
C LEU A 39 -12.13 0.80 12.41
N LEU A 40 -10.93 1.26 12.75
CA LEU A 40 -10.41 1.23 14.12
C LEU A 40 -11.25 2.09 15.08
N ILE A 41 -11.60 3.31 14.66
CA ILE A 41 -12.47 4.20 15.44
C ILE A 41 -13.85 3.55 15.64
N ALA A 42 -14.43 2.98 14.59
CA ALA A 42 -15.71 2.29 14.68
C ALA A 42 -15.65 1.09 15.63
N GLY A 43 -14.60 0.27 15.54
CA GLY A 43 -14.38 -0.87 16.43
C GLY A 43 -14.21 -0.45 17.88
N ASN A 44 -13.44 0.62 18.14
CA ASN A 44 -13.28 1.18 19.48
C ASN A 44 -14.63 1.70 20.05
N ASN A 45 -15.41 2.42 19.25
CA ASN A 45 -16.73 2.91 19.67
C ASN A 45 -17.70 1.75 19.99
N ALA A 46 -17.58 0.63 19.28
CA ALA A 46 -18.32 -0.59 19.54
C ALA A 46 -17.73 -1.45 20.67
N LYS A 47 -16.64 -1.00 21.33
CA LYS A 47 -15.90 -1.73 22.38
C LYS A 47 -15.45 -3.12 21.92
N LEU A 48 -14.98 -3.21 20.69
CA LEU A 48 -14.41 -4.44 20.15
C LEU A 48 -12.92 -4.52 20.49
N LYS A 49 -12.45 -5.72 20.79
CA LYS A 49 -11.02 -6.03 20.80
C LYS A 49 -10.56 -6.20 19.35
N ILE A 50 -9.46 -5.57 18.98
CA ILE A 50 -8.92 -5.62 17.61
C ILE A 50 -7.51 -6.20 17.68
N GLU A 51 -7.23 -7.21 16.87
CA GLU A 51 -5.91 -7.84 16.73
C GLU A 51 -5.41 -7.72 15.31
N PHE A 52 -4.12 -7.42 15.15
CA PHE A 52 -3.44 -7.32 13.86
C PHE A 52 -2.39 -8.41 13.76
N GLU A 53 -2.37 -9.10 12.63
CA GLU A 53 -1.40 -10.13 12.32
C GLU A 53 -0.89 -9.92 10.90
N VAL A 54 0.42 -10.02 10.68
CA VAL A 54 0.97 -10.08 9.32
C VAL A 54 1.01 -11.54 8.92
N VAL A 55 0.25 -11.90 7.89
CA VAL A 55 0.17 -13.26 7.37
C VAL A 55 0.85 -13.32 6.00
N GLU A 56 1.62 -14.37 5.78
CA GLU A 56 2.20 -14.66 4.47
C GLU A 56 1.25 -15.60 3.72
N THR A 57 0.93 -15.26 2.46
CA THR A 57 0.09 -16.09 1.60
C THR A 57 0.74 -16.28 0.24
N ASP A 58 0.64 -17.49 -0.29
CA ASP A 58 1.15 -17.81 -1.61
C ASP A 58 0.13 -17.40 -2.67
N MET A 59 0.57 -16.58 -3.62
CA MET A 59 -0.26 -16.12 -4.72
C MET A 59 -0.34 -17.21 -5.81
N PRO A 60 -1.50 -17.36 -6.48
CA PRO A 60 -1.66 -18.32 -7.59
C PRO A 60 -0.69 -18.10 -8.76
N SER A 61 -0.17 -16.88 -8.91
CA SER A 61 0.83 -16.50 -9.91
C SER A 61 2.27 -16.94 -9.58
N GLY A 62 2.49 -17.56 -8.42
CA GLY A 62 3.80 -17.77 -7.82
C GLY A 62 4.26 -16.55 -7.03
N GLY A 63 4.93 -16.80 -5.90
CA GLY A 63 5.41 -15.79 -4.96
C GLY A 63 4.58 -15.72 -3.69
N THR A 64 5.24 -15.35 -2.59
CA THR A 64 4.63 -15.16 -1.27
C THR A 64 4.45 -13.66 -1.03
N VAL A 65 3.25 -13.25 -0.62
CA VAL A 65 2.94 -11.86 -0.26
C VAL A 65 2.57 -11.77 1.21
N SER A 66 3.03 -10.72 1.88
CA SER A 66 2.62 -10.41 3.25
C SER A 66 1.36 -9.56 3.23
N LEU A 67 0.33 -10.00 3.94
CA LEU A 67 -0.94 -9.30 4.12
C LEU A 67 -1.11 -8.91 5.60
N LEU A 68 -1.73 -7.76 5.85
CA LEU A 68 -2.17 -7.39 7.19
C LEU A 68 -3.58 -7.94 7.41
N ASP A 69 -3.72 -8.96 8.24
CA ASP A 69 -4.99 -9.50 8.72
C ASP A 69 -5.44 -8.72 9.97
N ALA A 70 -6.71 -8.33 10.01
CA ALA A 70 -7.29 -7.56 11.11
C ALA A 70 -8.55 -8.26 11.62
N ARG A 71 -8.52 -8.71 12.88
CA ARG A 71 -9.62 -9.47 13.51
C ARG A 71 -10.30 -8.64 14.59
N PHE A 72 -11.62 -8.58 14.53
CA PHE A 72 -12.47 -7.83 15.47
C PHE A 72 -13.28 -8.80 16.32
N TYR A 73 -13.15 -8.71 17.64
CA TYR A 73 -13.84 -9.56 18.60
C TYR A 73 -14.74 -8.74 19.52
N LYS A 74 -15.93 -9.25 19.79
CA LYS A 74 -16.79 -8.71 20.85
C LYS A 74 -16.30 -9.25 22.18
N GLU A 75 -15.97 -8.37 23.13
CA GLU A 75 -15.73 -8.80 24.51
C GLU A 75 -17.05 -9.37 25.08
N ILE A 76 -17.03 -10.64 25.49
CA ILE A 76 -18.15 -11.37 26.10
C ILE A 76 -18.11 -11.17 27.62
#